data_AF-A0A349B0Z9-F1
#
_entry.id   AF-A0A349B0Z9-F1
#
_cell.length_a   1.000
_cell.length_b   1.000
_cell.length_c   1.000
_cell.angle_alpha   90.00
_cell.angle_beta   90.00
_cell.angle_gamma   90.00
#
_symmetry.space_group_name_H-M   'P 1'
#
loop_
_entity.id
_entity.type
_entity.pdbx_description
1 polymer ?
#
loop_
_entity_poly.entity_id
_entity_poly.type
_entity_poly.pdbx_seq_one_letter_code
_entity_poly.pdbx_strand_id
1 'polypeptide(L)'
;MRGFVAVVLVGHAVLLVRGYADPHKFFAFQPFNESSTWRADIVRVTADGRRVPIEEPWPGGYDWDELVRWGVLERPGTMRHAYSGLGTSLDFLDDALDWVADHTPEDDETLYLEATTEAYRNTRGPEVRVYRSELREEAR
;
A
#
# COMPACT_ATOMS: atom_id res chain seq x y z
N MET A 1 -44.36 -9.77 24.11
CA MET A 1 -43.64 -9.80 22.82
C MET A 1 -43.31 -8.40 22.29
N ARG A 2 -44.29 -7.51 22.06
CA ARG A 2 -44.06 -6.15 21.54
C ARG A 2 -43.11 -5.28 22.37
N GLY A 3 -43.23 -5.31 23.71
CA GLY A 3 -42.34 -4.54 24.60
C GLY A 3 -40.88 -5.01 24.57
N PHE A 4 -40.66 -6.33 24.50
CA PHE A 4 -39.32 -6.90 24.35
C PHE A 4 -38.67 -6.48 23.02
N VAL A 5 -39.42 -6.56 21.92
CA VAL A 5 -38.95 -6.10 20.60
C VAL A 5 -38.60 -4.61 20.63
N ALA A 6 -39.44 -3.78 21.26
CA ALA A 6 -39.16 -2.34 21.37
C ALA A 6 -37.87 -2.05 22.16
N VAL A 7 -37.65 -2.73 23.30
CA VAL A 7 -36.42 -2.59 24.08
C VAL A 7 -35.19 -3.01 23.29
N VAL A 8 -35.28 -4.12 22.55
CA VAL A 8 -34.18 -4.60 21.70
C VAL A 8 -33.86 -3.60 20.58
N LEU A 9 -34.88 -3.01 19.94
CA LEU A 9 -34.68 -2.01 18.88
C LEU A 9 -34.08 -0.71 19.43
N VAL A 10 -34.55 -0.24 20.58
CA VAL A 10 -33.99 0.94 21.26
C VAL A 10 -32.54 0.69 21.68
N GLY A 11 -32.25 -0.51 22.22
CA GLY A 11 -30.89 -0.92 22.57
C GLY A 11 -29.95 -0.88 21.36
N HIS A 12 -30.36 -1.44 20.22
CA HIS A 12 -29.58 -1.38 18.98
C HIS A 12 -29.39 0.05 18.47
N ALA A 13 -30.44 0.87 18.51
CA ALA A 13 -30.33 2.27 18.08
C ALA A 13 -29.33 3.05 18.94
N VAL A 14 -29.34 2.85 20.26
CA VAL A 14 -28.38 3.47 21.18
C VAL A 14 -26.96 2.98 20.91
N LEU A 15 -26.76 1.68 20.68
CA LEU A 15 -25.44 1.12 20.36
C LEU A 15 -24.91 1.64 19.02
N LEU A 16 -25.76 1.78 18.00
CA LEU A 16 -25.38 2.37 16.70
C LEU A 16 -24.95 3.83 16.86
N VAL A 17 -25.78 4.67 17.50
CA VAL A 17 -25.48 6.09 17.73
C VAL A 17 -24.19 6.25 18.52
N ARG A 18 -24.00 5.44 19.56
CA ARG A 18 -22.77 5.44 20.37
C ARG A 18 -21.56 4.95 19.56
N GLY A 19 -21.74 3.97 18.69
CA GLY A 19 -20.71 3.49 17.77
C GLY A 19 -20.20 4.59 16.84
N TYR A 20 -21.07 5.46 16.32
CA TYR A 20 -20.63 6.58 15.48
C TYR A 20 -19.90 7.70 16.23
N ALA A 21 -20.12 7.83 17.54
CA ALA A 21 -19.42 8.79 18.40
C ALA A 21 -18.11 8.24 18.98
N ASP A 22 -17.90 6.92 18.91
CA ASP A 22 -16.71 6.26 19.45
C ASP A 22 -15.53 6.34 18.46
N PRO A 23 -14.30 6.68 18.91
CA PRO A 23 -13.12 6.78 18.03
C PRO A 23 -12.73 5.47 17.33
N HIS A 24 -13.19 4.33 17.86
CA HIS A 24 -12.91 2.97 17.38
C HIS A 24 -14.12 2.30 16.74
N LYS A 25 -15.30 2.95 16.77
CA LYS A 25 -16.51 2.60 16.01
C LYS A 25 -17.01 1.15 16.15
N PHE A 26 -16.80 0.53 17.31
CA PHE A 26 -17.13 -0.89 17.59
C PHE A 26 -18.55 -1.34 17.24
N PHE A 27 -19.53 -0.43 17.25
CA PHE A 27 -20.94 -0.73 17.01
C PHE A 27 -21.53 0.01 15.81
N ALA A 28 -20.71 0.74 15.04
CA ALA A 28 -21.15 1.33 13.78
C ALA A 28 -21.02 0.31 12.64
N PHE A 29 -21.87 0.43 11.63
CA PHE A 29 -21.66 -0.29 10.37
C PHE A 29 -20.45 0.31 9.64
N GLN A 30 -19.25 -0.18 9.93
CA GLN A 30 -18.09 -0.07 9.04
C GLN A 30 -17.52 -1.46 8.84
N PRO A 31 -17.97 -2.19 7.81
CA PRO A 31 -17.51 -3.55 7.63
C PRO A 31 -16.04 -3.63 7.17
N PHE A 32 -15.39 -2.55 6.70
CA PHE A 32 -14.02 -2.64 6.17
C PHE A 32 -13.17 -1.39 6.43
N ASN A 33 -11.85 -1.59 6.57
CA ASN A 33 -10.77 -0.58 6.69
C ASN A 33 -10.61 0.30 5.42
N GLU A 34 -11.68 0.52 4.66
CA GLU A 34 -11.72 1.27 3.39
C GLU A 34 -11.28 2.75 3.54
N SER A 35 -11.18 3.26 4.76
CA SER A 35 -10.60 4.57 5.05
C SER A 35 -9.07 4.61 5.05
N SER A 36 -8.40 3.46 4.90
CA SER A 36 -6.94 3.44 4.80
C SER A 36 -6.50 3.70 3.36
N THR A 37 -5.55 4.61 3.19
CA THR A 37 -4.98 4.95 1.89
C THR A 37 -3.47 4.85 1.91
N TRP A 38 -2.86 4.66 0.75
CA TRP A 38 -1.41 4.63 0.63
C TRP A 38 -0.96 5.09 -0.76
N ARG A 39 0.30 5.51 -0.85
CA ARG A 39 1.08 5.69 -2.08
C ARG A 39 2.52 5.26 -1.84
N ALA A 40 3.25 4.99 -2.91
CA ALA A 40 4.67 4.71 -2.86
C ALA A 40 5.40 5.41 -4.00
N ASP A 41 6.42 6.19 -3.65
CA ASP A 41 7.38 6.75 -4.60
C ASP A 41 8.52 5.74 -4.73
N ILE A 42 8.65 5.11 -5.89
CA ILE A 42 9.64 4.06 -6.14
C ILE A 42 10.75 4.62 -7.01
N VAL A 43 12.00 4.36 -6.59
CA VAL A 43 13.19 4.72 -7.35
C VAL A 43 14.12 3.53 -7.48
N ARG A 44 14.88 3.55 -8.57
CA ARG A 44 16.04 2.71 -8.83
C ARG A 44 17.25 3.41 -8.29
N VAL A 45 17.95 2.79 -7.36
CA VAL A 45 19.24 3.28 -6.90
C VAL A 45 20.31 2.59 -7.72
N THR A 46 21.05 3.36 -8.52
CA THR A 46 22.06 2.82 -9.43
C THR A 46 23.41 2.64 -8.73
N ALA A 47 24.31 1.85 -9.32
CA ALA A 47 25.66 1.60 -8.79
C ALA A 47 26.50 2.89 -8.63
N ASP A 48 26.26 3.90 -9.47
CA ASP A 48 26.89 5.24 -9.37
C ASP A 48 26.20 6.18 -8.36
N GLY A 49 25.17 5.70 -7.65
CA GLY A 49 24.47 6.42 -6.59
C GLY A 49 23.37 7.36 -7.07
N ARG A 50 23.03 7.36 -8.37
CA ARG A 50 21.85 8.08 -8.85
C ARG A 50 20.57 7.41 -8.33
N ARG A 51 19.52 8.22 -8.21
CA ARG A 51 18.17 7.78 -7.86
C ARG A 51 17.27 8.11 -9.03
N VAL A 52 16.86 7.09 -9.77
CA VAL A 52 16.10 7.24 -11.01
C VAL A 52 14.66 6.77 -10.73
N PRO A 53 13.63 7.61 -10.91
CA PRO A 53 12.25 7.17 -10.78
C PRO A 53 11.93 5.98 -11.69
N ILE A 54 11.03 5.09 -11.28
CA ILE A 54 10.63 3.92 -12.08
C ILE A 54 9.87 4.30 -13.35
N GLU A 55 9.38 5.53 -13.46
CA GLU A 55 8.72 6.07 -14.66
C GLU A 55 9.74 6.50 -15.74
N GLU A 56 11.00 6.69 -15.37
CA GLU A 56 12.06 6.97 -16.34
C GLU A 56 12.44 5.70 -17.10
N PRO A 57 12.94 5.83 -18.34
CA PRO A 57 13.37 4.69 -19.12
C PRO A 57 14.31 3.77 -18.36
N TRP A 58 13.98 2.48 -18.41
CA TRP A 58 14.66 1.41 -17.73
C TRP A 58 15.52 0.64 -18.75
N PRO A 59 16.80 0.31 -18.48
CA PRO A 59 17.54 -0.59 -19.37
C PRO A 59 16.81 -1.92 -19.56
N GLY A 60 16.89 -2.50 -20.76
CA GLY A 60 16.04 -3.62 -21.17
C GLY A 60 14.62 -3.22 -21.61
N GLY A 61 14.24 -1.95 -21.47
CA GLY A 61 12.90 -1.47 -21.84
C GLY A 61 11.81 -1.90 -20.86
N TYR A 62 12.18 -2.22 -19.62
CA TYR A 62 11.23 -2.62 -18.58
C TYR A 62 10.32 -1.46 -18.18
N ASP A 63 9.11 -1.82 -17.77
CA ASP A 63 8.11 -0.91 -17.21
C ASP A 63 7.49 -1.57 -15.98
N TRP A 64 7.33 -0.79 -14.90
CA TRP A 64 6.84 -1.30 -13.62
C TRP A 64 5.42 -1.89 -13.74
N ASP A 65 4.52 -1.18 -14.41
CA ASP A 65 3.12 -1.60 -14.54
C ASP A 65 3.04 -2.88 -15.40
N GLU A 66 3.87 -3.00 -16.44
CA GLU A 66 3.98 -4.19 -17.27
C GLU A 66 4.58 -5.41 -16.57
N LEU A 67 5.48 -5.19 -15.61
CA LEU A 67 6.14 -6.24 -14.83
C LEU A 67 5.22 -6.81 -13.75
N VAL A 68 4.61 -5.93 -12.96
CA VAL A 68 3.83 -6.35 -11.78
C VAL A 68 2.40 -6.77 -12.15
N ARG A 69 1.83 -6.20 -13.23
CA ARG A 69 0.49 -6.52 -13.80
C ARG A 69 -0.62 -6.72 -12.77
N TRP A 70 -0.56 -6.00 -11.66
CA TRP A 70 -1.52 -6.12 -10.59
C TRP A 70 -2.03 -4.76 -10.19
N GLY A 71 -3.33 -4.53 -10.39
CA GLY A 71 -3.97 -3.24 -10.18
C GLY A 71 -3.78 -2.64 -8.78
N VAL A 72 -3.42 -3.43 -7.76
CA VAL A 72 -3.06 -2.91 -6.44
C VAL A 72 -1.76 -2.10 -6.49
N LEU A 73 -0.79 -2.54 -7.29
CA LEU A 73 0.57 -1.98 -7.38
C LEU A 73 0.83 -1.16 -8.65
N GLU A 74 -0.06 -1.21 -9.65
CA GLU A 74 0.00 -0.35 -10.84
C GLU A 74 -0.01 1.13 -10.44
N ARG A 75 0.89 1.96 -10.97
CA ARG A 75 1.01 3.42 -10.69
C ARG A 75 1.15 3.76 -9.20
N PRO A 76 2.16 3.22 -8.52
CA PRO A 76 2.28 3.28 -7.06
C PRO A 76 2.35 4.72 -6.49
N GLY A 77 2.81 5.70 -7.27
CA GLY A 77 2.88 7.11 -6.86
C GLY A 77 1.52 7.80 -6.63
N THR A 78 0.42 7.19 -7.07
CA THR A 78 -0.93 7.74 -6.87
C THR A 78 -1.56 7.23 -5.56
N MET A 79 -1.99 8.17 -4.71
CA MET A 79 -2.73 7.87 -3.49
C MET A 79 -4.00 7.07 -3.78
N ARG A 80 -4.14 5.91 -3.14
CA ARG A 80 -5.24 4.97 -3.37
C ARG A 80 -5.73 4.34 -2.08
N HIS A 81 -6.94 3.77 -2.12
CA HIS A 81 -7.46 2.97 -1.02
C HIS A 81 -6.74 1.63 -0.92
N ALA A 82 -6.51 1.18 0.31
CA ALA A 82 -5.99 -0.15 0.59
C ALA A 82 -7.14 -1.17 0.57
N TYR A 83 -7.68 -1.48 -0.62
CA TYR A 83 -8.84 -2.36 -0.80
C TYR A 83 -8.65 -3.76 -0.21
N SER A 84 -7.41 -4.26 -0.20
CA SER A 84 -7.03 -5.56 0.38
C SER A 84 -6.56 -5.46 1.84
N GLY A 85 -6.63 -4.28 2.44
CA GLY A 85 -6.02 -3.96 3.74
C GLY A 85 -4.61 -3.38 3.62
N LEU A 86 -4.30 -2.38 4.45
CA LEU A 86 -3.05 -1.62 4.36
C LEU A 86 -1.80 -2.48 4.55
N GLY A 87 -1.80 -3.39 5.53
CA GLY A 87 -0.64 -4.28 5.76
C GLY A 87 -0.36 -5.13 4.53
N THR A 88 -1.38 -5.85 4.08
CA THR A 88 -1.32 -6.68 2.88
C THR A 88 -0.85 -5.91 1.64
N SER A 89 -1.34 -4.70 1.40
CA SER A 89 -0.87 -3.88 0.26
C SER A 89 0.62 -3.52 0.35
N LEU A 90 1.14 -3.28 1.56
CA LEU A 90 2.55 -2.96 1.76
C LEU A 90 3.45 -4.20 1.72
N ASP A 91 2.98 -5.33 2.24
CA ASP A 91 3.70 -6.62 2.16
C ASP A 91 3.86 -7.03 0.69
N PHE A 92 2.81 -6.87 -0.13
CA PHE A 92 2.90 -7.13 -1.56
C PHE A 92 3.80 -6.15 -2.31
N LEU A 93 3.89 -4.90 -1.86
CA LEU A 93 4.84 -3.94 -2.43
C LEU A 93 6.27 -4.39 -2.16
N ASP A 94 6.58 -4.82 -0.94
CA ASP A 94 7.90 -5.30 -0.53
C ASP A 94 8.33 -6.51 -1.39
N ASP A 95 7.47 -7.53 -1.46
CA ASP A 95 7.70 -8.72 -2.29
C ASP A 95 7.87 -8.37 -3.79
N ALA A 96 7.13 -7.37 -4.27
CA ALA A 96 7.23 -6.93 -5.66
C ALA A 96 8.56 -6.23 -5.97
N LEU A 97 9.15 -5.50 -5.01
CA LEU A 97 10.46 -4.87 -5.20
C LEU A 97 11.54 -5.94 -5.41
N ASP A 98 11.54 -6.98 -4.58
CA ASP A 98 12.46 -8.11 -4.72
C ASP A 98 12.22 -8.86 -6.03
N TRP A 99 10.96 -9.18 -6.33
CA TRP A 99 10.62 -9.89 -7.55
C TRP A 99 11.06 -9.11 -8.80
N VAL A 100 10.82 -7.80 -8.86
CA VAL A 100 11.24 -6.98 -10.00
C VAL A 100 12.77 -6.96 -10.11
N ALA A 101 13.49 -6.77 -9.00
CA ALA A 101 14.95 -6.78 -9.00
C ALA A 101 15.53 -8.10 -9.57
N ASP A 102 14.90 -9.24 -9.29
CA ASP A 102 15.30 -10.56 -9.79
C ASP A 102 14.89 -10.82 -11.25
N HIS A 103 13.89 -10.11 -11.77
CA HIS A 103 13.29 -10.38 -13.09
C HIS A 103 13.60 -9.31 -14.14
N THR A 104 14.54 -8.40 -13.86
CA THR A 104 15.08 -7.43 -14.82
C THR A 104 16.57 -7.68 -15.13
N PRO A 105 16.94 -8.83 -15.73
CA PRO A 105 18.34 -9.21 -15.93
C PRO A 105 19.10 -8.29 -16.90
N GLU A 106 18.41 -7.55 -17.77
CA GLU A 106 19.04 -6.59 -18.70
C GLU A 106 19.30 -5.22 -18.04
N ASP A 107 18.84 -5.01 -16.80
CA ASP A 107 19.18 -3.84 -15.99
C ASP A 107 20.42 -4.13 -15.16
N ASP A 108 21.59 -3.76 -15.69
CA ASP A 108 22.89 -3.89 -15.04
C ASP A 108 23.33 -2.61 -14.31
N GLU A 109 22.55 -1.53 -14.34
CA GLU A 109 22.89 -0.28 -13.64
C GLU A 109 22.26 -0.17 -12.25
N THR A 110 21.11 -0.81 -12.03
CA THR A 110 20.35 -0.72 -10.76
C THR A 110 20.94 -1.65 -9.69
N LEU A 111 21.34 -1.07 -8.55
CA LEU A 111 21.83 -1.77 -7.38
C LEU A 111 20.69 -2.32 -6.50
N TYR A 112 19.62 -1.54 -6.30
CA TYR A 112 18.38 -1.97 -5.63
C TYR A 112 17.24 -1.00 -5.95
N LEU A 113 16.01 -1.46 -5.76
CA LEU A 113 14.81 -0.62 -5.77
C LEU A 113 14.51 -0.13 -4.37
N GLU A 114 14.07 1.11 -4.25
CA GLU A 114 13.66 1.71 -2.98
C GLU A 114 12.29 2.35 -3.13
N ALA A 115 11.34 1.94 -2.29
CA ALA A 115 10.02 2.55 -2.22
C ALA A 115 9.87 3.37 -0.93
N THR A 116 9.60 4.67 -1.07
CA THR A 116 9.16 5.51 0.05
C THR A 116 7.65 5.54 0.05
N THR A 117 7.06 4.98 1.10
CA THR A 117 5.61 4.85 1.24
C THR A 117 5.06 5.92 2.15
N GLU A 118 3.91 6.47 1.79
CA GLU A 118 3.08 7.27 2.68
C GLU A 118 1.74 6.58 2.86
N ALA A 119 1.43 6.19 4.09
CA ALA A 119 0.19 5.50 4.42
C ALA A 119 -0.64 6.27 5.43
N TYR A 120 -1.95 6.24 5.26
CA TYR A 120 -2.93 6.74 6.21
C TYR A 120 -3.77 5.57 6.67
N ARG A 121 -3.73 5.27 7.97
CA ARG A 121 -4.53 4.21 8.58
C ARG A 121 -5.80 4.81 9.13
N ASN A 122 -6.93 4.49 8.51
CA ASN A 122 -8.24 5.04 8.90
C ASN A 122 -8.20 6.57 9.05
N THR A 123 -7.73 7.23 7.99
CA THR A 123 -7.48 8.69 7.89
C THR A 123 -6.52 9.29 8.91
N ARG A 124 -5.75 8.49 9.65
CA ARG A 124 -4.66 8.93 10.55
C ARG A 124 -3.32 8.68 9.87
N GLY A 125 -2.44 9.68 9.86
CA GLY A 125 -1.15 9.60 9.17
C GLY A 125 -0.58 10.98 8.81
N PRO A 126 0.47 11.05 8.00
CA PRO A 126 1.10 9.92 7.30
C PRO A 126 2.01 9.06 8.20
N GLU A 127 1.89 7.73 8.06
CA GLU A 127 2.94 6.78 8.43
C GLU A 127 3.89 6.68 7.22
N VAL A 128 5.16 7.06 7.40
CA VAL A 128 6.18 6.98 6.34
C VAL A 128 7.08 5.78 6.60
N ARG A 129 7.27 4.92 5.59
CA ARG A 129 8.19 3.77 5.64
C ARG A 129 8.97 3.64 4.34
N VAL A 130 10.20 3.16 4.45
CA VAL A 130 11.07 2.88 3.32
C VAL A 130 11.22 1.37 3.20
N TYR A 131 10.95 0.84 2.01
CA TYR A 131 11.18 -0.55 1.62
C TYR A 131 12.29 -0.60 0.59
N ARG A 132 13.07 -1.68 0.60
CA ARG A 132 14.21 -1.85 -0.30
C ARG A 132 14.25 -3.29 -0.78
N SER A 133 14.44 -3.46 -2.08
CA SER A 133 14.76 -4.78 -2.60
C SER A 133 16.12 -5.25 -2.08
N GLU A 134 16.39 -6.54 -2.24
CA GLU A 134 17.74 -7.08 -2.12
C GLU A 134 18.73 -6.36 -3.04
N LEU A 135 20.00 -6.40 -2.62
CA LEU A 135 21.10 -5.76 -3.31
C LEU A 135 21.57 -6.65 -4.46
N ARG A 136 21.60 -6.09 -5.67
CA ARG A 136 21.99 -6.79 -6.89
C ARG A 136 23.51 -6.82 -7.01
N GLU A 137 24.11 -7.99 -6.83
CA GLU A 137 25.58 -8.17 -6.91
C GLU A 137 26.14 -7.91 -8.32
N GLU A 138 25.28 -7.97 -9.34
CA GLU A 138 25.66 -7.85 -10.75
C GLU A 138 25.69 -6.41 -11.28
N ALA A 139 25.23 -5.44 -10.48
CA ALA A 139 25.14 -4.04 -10.87
C ALA A 139 26.54 -3.41 -11.06
N ARG A 140 26.72 -2.61 -12.12
CA ARG A 140 28.01 -2.05 -12.56
C ARG A 140 27.98 -0.56 -12.86
#